data_AF-W6T8C9-F1
#
_entry.id   AF-W6T8C9-F1
#
_cell.length_a   1.000
_cell.length_b   1.000
_cell.length_c   1.000
_cell.angle_alpha   90.00
_cell.angle_beta   90.00
_cell.angle_gamma   90.00
#
_symmetry.space_group_name_H-M   'P 1'
#
loop_
_entity.id
_entity.type
_entity.pdbx_description
1 polymer ?
#
loop_
_entity_poly.entity_id
_entity_poly.type
_entity_poly.pdbx_seq_one_letter_code
_entity_poly.pdbx_strand_id
1 'polypeptide(L)'
;MVIHLIAVARIKGQMYVYHYTADKIAPVIAAKNVLVTVGHQWASAFSIHILKNLSTDFESVRRLDPYFSTAVVFMDVEAFLEIIAKKARISWWHDFTKMIRHHFRQPSMRSGARWRFTFWQ
;
A
#
# COMPACT_ATOMS: atom_id res chain seq x y z
N MET A 1 12.61 -14.35 11.06
CA MET A 1 12.14 -14.12 9.68
C MET A 1 10.89 -13.26 9.74
N VAL A 2 10.77 -12.31 8.82
CA VAL A 2 9.60 -11.45 8.64
C VAL A 2 9.02 -11.68 7.25
N ILE A 3 7.74 -11.40 7.12
CA ILE A 3 6.97 -11.57 5.90
C ILE A 3 6.76 -10.18 5.30
N HIS A 4 7.18 -10.01 4.05
CA HIS A 4 6.99 -8.80 3.27
C HIS A 4 5.77 -8.98 2.38
N LEU A 5 4.90 -7.99 2.41
CA LEU A 5 3.85 -7.76 1.43
C LEU A 5 4.27 -6.61 0.55
N ILE A 6 4.33 -6.84 -0.75
CA ILE A 6 4.80 -5.88 -1.73
C ILE A 6 3.74 -5.76 -2.81
N ALA A 7 3.12 -4.59 -2.96
CA ALA A 7 2.27 -4.30 -4.11
C ALA A 7 3.03 -3.41 -5.09
N VAL A 8 3.09 -3.81 -6.37
CA VAL A 8 3.92 -3.19 -7.40
C VAL A 8 3.05 -2.69 -8.54
N ALA A 9 3.11 -1.39 -8.82
CA ALA A 9 2.49 -0.76 -9.99
C ALA A 9 3.54 -0.15 -10.89
N ARG A 10 3.42 -0.34 -12.21
CA ARG A 10 4.28 0.32 -13.20
C ARG A 10 3.45 1.22 -14.10
N ILE A 11 3.62 2.52 -13.96
CA ILE A 11 2.83 3.53 -14.66
C ILE A 11 3.77 4.51 -15.35
N LYS A 12 3.70 4.56 -16.69
CA LYS A 12 4.54 5.43 -17.54
C LYS A 12 6.05 5.27 -17.26
N GLY A 13 6.50 4.02 -17.13
CA GLY A 13 7.91 3.69 -16.87
C GLY A 13 8.35 3.82 -15.41
N GLN A 14 7.60 4.54 -14.57
CA GLN A 14 7.88 4.67 -13.14
C GLN A 14 7.28 3.51 -12.33
N MET A 15 8.06 2.94 -11.42
CA MET A 15 7.62 1.92 -10.49
C MET A 15 7.19 2.55 -9.16
N TYR A 16 6.01 2.17 -8.68
CA TYR A 16 5.47 2.54 -7.37
C TYR A 16 5.26 1.26 -6.58
N VAL A 17 5.69 1.26 -5.33
CA VAL A 17 5.66 0.08 -4.48
C VAL A 17 5.00 0.42 -3.15
N TYR A 18 3.98 -0.31 -2.76
CA TYR A 18 3.58 -0.38 -1.36
C TYR A 18 4.32 -1.52 -0.69
N HIS A 19 4.89 -1.25 0.49
CA HIS A 19 5.62 -2.24 1.27
C HIS A 19 5.11 -2.27 2.70
N TYR A 20 4.78 -3.47 3.15
CA TYR A 20 4.38 -3.77 4.51
C TYR A 20 5.14 -5.00 5.02
N THR A 21 5.50 -5.01 6.30
CA THR A 21 6.14 -6.18 6.93
C THR A 21 5.47 -6.56 8.22
N ALA A 22 5.41 -7.85 8.51
CA ALA A 22 5.06 -8.37 9.82
C ALA A 22 5.78 -9.68 10.14
N ASP A 23 5.86 -10.00 11.42
CA ASP A 23 6.38 -11.27 11.95
C ASP A 23 5.39 -12.44 11.78
N LYS A 24 4.09 -12.13 11.74
CA LYS A 24 2.99 -13.09 11.64
C LYS A 24 2.22 -12.94 10.34
N ILE A 25 1.63 -14.04 9.87
CA ILE A 25 0.89 -14.07 8.61
C ILE A 25 -0.46 -13.32 8.70
N ALA A 26 -1.11 -13.32 9.86
CA ALA A 26 -2.44 -12.71 10.01
C ALA A 26 -2.45 -11.19 9.70
N PRO A 27 -1.52 -10.37 10.21
CA PRO A 27 -1.40 -8.97 9.81
C PRO A 27 -1.14 -8.77 8.30
N VAL A 28 -0.35 -9.64 7.68
CA VAL A 28 -0.09 -9.59 6.23
C VAL A 28 -1.36 -9.86 5.42
N ILE A 29 -2.16 -10.85 5.84
CA ILE A 29 -3.46 -11.13 5.20
C ILE A 29 -4.40 -9.94 5.37
N ALA A 30 -4.45 -9.31 6.55
CA ALA A 30 -5.26 -8.12 6.76
C ALA A 30 -4.85 -6.97 5.83
N ALA A 31 -3.54 -6.67 5.74
CA ALA A 31 -3.02 -5.64 4.84
C ALA A 31 -3.28 -5.96 3.35
N LYS A 32 -3.14 -7.22 2.94
CA LYS A 32 -3.51 -7.69 1.60
C LYS A 32 -5.00 -7.48 1.33
N ASN A 33 -5.86 -7.81 2.29
CA ASN A 33 -7.30 -7.63 2.12
C ASN A 33 -7.66 -6.16 1.97
N VAL A 34 -7.01 -5.24 2.68
CA VAL A 34 -7.20 -3.80 2.46
C VAL A 34 -6.84 -3.41 1.02
N LEU A 35 -5.70 -3.84 0.50
CA LEU A 35 -5.32 -3.61 -0.91
C LEU A 35 -6.37 -4.15 -1.90
N VAL A 36 -6.88 -5.36 -1.67
CA VAL A 36 -7.85 -6.00 -2.56
C VAL A 36 -9.22 -5.35 -2.45
N THR A 37 -9.69 -5.01 -1.24
CA THR A 37 -11.02 -4.43 -1.02
C THR A 37 -11.06 -2.96 -1.45
N VAL A 38 -10.10 -2.16 -1.00
CA VAL A 38 -10.05 -0.72 -1.33
C VAL A 38 -9.57 -0.51 -2.77
N GLY A 39 -8.61 -1.32 -3.20
CA GLY A 39 -8.02 -1.27 -4.53
C GLY A 39 -8.70 -2.17 -5.55
N HIS A 40 -9.87 -2.77 -5.27
CA HIS A 40 -10.55 -3.71 -6.18
C HIS A 40 -10.69 -3.14 -7.60
N GLN A 41 -11.09 -1.87 -7.69
CA GLN A 41 -11.24 -1.12 -8.95
C GLN A 41 -9.92 -0.91 -9.73
N TRP A 42 -8.78 -1.14 -9.08
CA TRP A 42 -7.44 -1.02 -9.65
C TRP A 42 -6.63 -2.31 -9.51
N ALA A 43 -7.27 -3.45 -9.29
CA ALA A 43 -6.58 -4.72 -9.14
C ALA A 43 -5.72 -5.07 -10.37
N SER A 44 -6.06 -4.55 -11.56
CA SER A 44 -5.26 -4.70 -12.78
C SER A 44 -4.08 -3.72 -12.87
N ALA A 45 -4.04 -2.67 -12.04
CA ALA A 45 -3.00 -1.65 -12.06
C ALA A 45 -1.76 -2.01 -11.23
N PHE A 46 -1.85 -3.05 -10.38
CA PHE A 46 -0.74 -3.50 -9.56
C PHE A 46 -0.75 -5.02 -9.35
N SER A 47 0.42 -5.57 -9.03
CA SER A 47 0.60 -6.97 -8.66
C SER A 47 0.98 -7.08 -7.19
N ILE A 48 0.55 -8.13 -6.50
CA ILE A 48 0.87 -8.37 -5.08
C ILE A 48 1.85 -9.54 -4.99
N HIS A 49 2.93 -9.33 -4.25
CA HIS A 49 3.98 -10.31 -3.98
C HIS A 49 4.14 -10.49 -2.47
N ILE A 50 4.37 -11.73 -2.04
CA ILE A 50 4.66 -12.05 -0.64
C ILE A 50 5.98 -12.82 -0.60
N LEU A 51 6.94 -12.33 0.18
CA LEU A 51 8.24 -12.98 0.37
C LEU A 51 8.62 -12.98 1.84
N LYS A 52 9.59 -13.82 2.21
CA LYS A 52 10.14 -13.87 3.57
C LYS A 52 11.61 -13.48 3.56
N ASN A 53 12.01 -12.65 4.50
CA ASN A 53 13.40 -12.23 4.69
C ASN A 53 13.74 -12.15 6.20
N LEU A 54 14.99 -11.83 6.53
CA LEU A 54 15.44 -11.54 7.88
C LEU A 54 15.26 -10.07 8.27
N SER A 55 15.30 -9.14 7.30
CA SER A 55 15.20 -7.71 7.54
C SER A 55 13.80 -7.16 7.35
N THR A 56 13.43 -6.11 8.07
CA THR A 56 12.11 -5.45 7.98
C THR A 56 12.05 -4.32 6.95
N ASP A 57 13.19 -3.84 6.47
CA ASP A 57 13.26 -2.70 5.54
C ASP A 57 13.11 -3.14 4.08
N PHE A 58 12.63 -2.21 3.24
CA PHE A 58 12.52 -2.44 1.81
C PHE A 58 13.89 -2.51 1.10
N GLU A 59 14.94 -1.86 1.64
CA GLU A 59 16.27 -1.89 1.03
C GLU A 59 16.85 -3.30 1.00
N SER A 60 16.48 -4.15 1.95
CA SER A 60 16.79 -5.58 1.94
C SER A 60 16.21 -6.29 0.72
N VAL A 61 15.01 -5.90 0.28
CA VAL A 61 14.39 -6.41 -0.95
C VAL A 61 15.08 -5.82 -2.17
N ARG A 62 15.35 -4.51 -2.19
CA ARG A 62 16.02 -3.83 -3.31
C ARG A 62 17.43 -4.35 -3.55
N ARG A 63 18.16 -4.74 -2.50
CA ARG A 63 19.48 -5.39 -2.62
C ARG A 63 19.42 -6.77 -3.23
N LEU A 64 18.35 -7.52 -2.96
CA LEU A 64 18.15 -8.87 -3.52
C LEU A 64 17.67 -8.82 -4.97
N ASP A 65 16.93 -7.77 -5.34
CA ASP A 65 16.38 -7.63 -6.68
C ASP A 65 16.55 -6.18 -7.24
N PRO A 66 17.53 -5.96 -8.13
CA PRO A 66 17.77 -4.68 -8.80
C PRO A 66 16.56 -4.13 -9.59
N TYR A 67 15.55 -4.96 -9.87
CA TYR A 67 14.29 -4.54 -10.46
C TYR A 67 13.66 -3.36 -9.70
N PHE A 68 13.83 -3.29 -8.37
CA PHE A 68 13.27 -2.24 -7.52
C PHE A 68 14.16 -0.99 -7.37
N SER A 69 15.26 -0.87 -8.11
CA SER A 69 16.23 0.22 -8.01
C SER A 69 15.62 1.61 -8.19
N THR A 70 14.59 1.74 -9.02
CA THR A 70 13.89 3.01 -9.31
C THR A 70 12.55 3.14 -8.60
N ALA A 71 12.20 2.20 -7.70
CA ALA A 71 10.91 2.16 -7.06
C ALA A 71 10.70 3.33 -6.09
N VAL A 72 9.58 4.04 -6.25
CA VAL A 72 9.05 4.96 -5.23
C VAL A 72 8.25 4.14 -4.23
N VAL A 73 8.68 4.13 -2.97
CA VAL A 73 8.14 3.22 -1.95
C VAL A 73 7.19 3.96 -1.02
N PHE A 74 6.05 3.35 -0.73
CA PHE A 74 5.00 3.81 0.18
C PHE A 74 4.86 2.80 1.31
N MET A 75 4.88 3.29 2.55
CA MET A 75 4.56 2.48 3.74
C MET A 75 3.06 2.52 4.08
N ASP A 76 2.34 3.43 3.45
CA ASP A 76 0.92 3.66 3.66
C ASP A 76 0.13 3.23 2.42
N VAL A 77 -0.93 2.44 2.64
CA VAL A 77 -1.74 1.88 1.56
C VAL A 77 -2.59 2.93 0.87
N GLU A 78 -3.05 3.96 1.61
CA GLU A 78 -3.85 5.03 1.02
C GLU A 78 -2.97 5.85 0.07
N ALA A 79 -1.79 6.28 0.51
CA ALA A 79 -0.84 7.03 -0.31
C ALA A 79 -0.45 6.27 -1.60
N PHE A 80 -0.30 4.95 -1.52
CA PHE A 80 -0.05 4.11 -2.68
C PHE A 80 -1.23 4.07 -3.66
N LEU A 81 -2.45 3.84 -3.16
CA LEU A 81 -3.63 3.81 -4.01
C LEU A 81 -3.95 5.19 -4.59
N GLU A 82 -3.69 6.25 -3.82
CA GLU A 82 -3.81 7.64 -4.25
C GLU A 82 -2.93 7.94 -5.46
N ILE A 83 -1.65 7.55 -5.40
CA ILE A 83 -0.73 7.79 -6.52
C ILE A 83 -1.12 6.97 -7.74
N ILE A 84 -1.61 5.74 -7.57
CA ILE A 84 -2.10 4.90 -8.67
C ILE A 84 -3.28 5.60 -9.35
N ALA A 85 -4.30 6.00 -8.59
CA ALA A 85 -5.48 6.65 -9.13
C ALA A 85 -5.12 7.93 -9.90
N LYS A 86 -4.26 8.76 -9.32
CA LYS A 86 -3.78 10.01 -9.94
C LYS A 86 -2.99 9.76 -11.23
N LYS A 87 -2.06 8.80 -11.23
CA LYS A 87 -1.15 8.54 -12.36
C LYS A 87 -1.80 7.75 -13.49
N ALA A 88 -2.76 6.88 -13.16
CA ALA A 88 -3.56 6.15 -14.13
C ALA A 88 -4.63 7.03 -14.82
N ARG A 89 -4.75 8.32 -14.45
CA ARG A 89 -5.76 9.28 -14.98
C ARG A 89 -7.18 8.73 -14.86
N ILE A 90 -7.48 8.00 -13.79
CA ILE A 90 -8.81 7.43 -13.58
C ILE A 90 -9.69 8.52 -12.95
N SER A 91 -10.71 8.94 -13.69
CA SER A 91 -11.56 10.12 -13.45
C SER A 91 -12.40 10.11 -12.15
N TRP A 92 -12.40 9.03 -11.37
CA TRP A 92 -13.35 8.82 -10.26
C TRP A 92 -12.79 9.14 -8.86
N TRP A 93 -11.79 10.02 -8.76
CA TRP A 93 -11.14 10.42 -7.49
C TRP A 93 -12.12 10.85 -6.38
N HIS A 94 -13.26 11.44 -6.74
CA HIS A 94 -14.28 11.87 -5.80
C HIS A 94 -15.00 10.71 -5.09
N ASP A 95 -15.18 9.56 -5.76
CA ASP A 95 -15.83 8.39 -5.15
C ASP A 95 -14.86 7.57 -4.32
N PHE A 96 -13.58 7.55 -4.71
CA PHE A 96 -12.52 6.89 -3.97
C PHE A 96 -12.29 7.46 -2.56
N THR A 97 -12.19 8.79 -2.43
CA THR A 97 -11.99 9.45 -1.13
C THR A 97 -13.17 9.23 -0.17
N LYS A 98 -14.40 9.09 -0.69
CA LYS A 98 -15.59 8.72 0.09
C LYS A 98 -15.52 7.27 0.57
N MET A 99 -15.08 6.34 -0.29
CA MET A 99 -14.99 4.92 0.05
C MET A 99 -13.91 4.64 1.12
N ILE A 100 -12.71 5.23 0.97
CA ILE A 100 -11.65 5.13 1.98
C ILE A 100 -12.13 5.69 3.32
N ARG A 101 -12.67 6.92 3.32
CA ARG A 101 -13.13 7.59 4.54
C ARG A 101 -14.24 6.81 5.26
N HIS A 102 -15.06 6.05 4.54
CA HIS A 102 -16.11 5.21 5.11
C HIS A 102 -15.58 3.88 5.66
N HIS A 103 -14.55 3.29 5.03
CA HIS A 103 -13.95 2.03 5.47
C HIS A 103 -13.15 2.21 6.77
N PHE A 104 -12.37 3.29 6.88
CA PHE A 104 -11.54 3.59 8.06
C PHE A 104 -12.31 4.27 9.22
N ARG A 105 -13.61 4.57 9.04
CA ARG A 105 -14.48 5.09 10.12
C ARG A 105 -15.11 4.00 10.99
N GLN A 106 -14.91 2.71 10.68
CA GLN A 106 -15.49 1.65 11.49
C GLN A 106 -14.79 1.53 12.87
N PRO A 107 -15.54 1.49 14.00
CA PRO A 107 -14.95 1.53 15.34
C PRO A 107 -14.02 0.36 15.70
N SER A 108 -14.09 -0.74 14.96
CA SER A 108 -13.37 -1.99 15.26
C SER A 108 -11.85 -1.93 15.05
N MET A 109 -11.31 -0.84 14.49
CA MET A 109 -9.87 -0.62 14.33
C MET A 109 -9.30 0.47 15.25
N ARG A 110 -10.08 0.95 16.24
CA ARG A 110 -9.59 1.87 17.28
C ARG A 110 -8.88 1.13 18.41
N SER A 111 -7.74 0.50 18.13
CA SER A 111 -6.76 0.17 19.16
C SER A 111 -5.43 0.84 18.83
N GLY A 112 -5.24 2.07 19.34
CA GLY A 112 -3.90 2.53 19.73
C GLY A 112 -3.25 3.70 19.01
N ALA A 113 -3.79 4.23 17.90
CA ALA A 113 -3.12 5.34 17.20
C ALA A 113 -3.94 6.64 17.26
N ARG A 114 -3.45 7.59 18.06
CA ARG A 114 -4.00 8.95 18.19
C ARG A 114 -3.49 9.80 17.03
N TRP A 115 -4.28 9.92 15.96
CA TRP A 115 -3.92 10.75 14.81
C TRP A 115 -4.39 12.19 15.00
N ARG A 116 -3.43 13.12 15.13
CA ARG A 116 -3.69 14.57 15.02
C ARG A 116 -3.64 14.95 13.55
N PHE A 117 -4.77 15.42 13.02
CA PHE A 117 -4.80 16.11 11.74
C PHE A 117 -4.53 17.59 12.01
N THR A 118 -3.38 18.10 11.58
CA THR A 118 -3.17 19.55 11.39
C THR A 118 -3.24 19.83 9.89
N PHE A 119 -4.36 20.41 9.46
CA PHE A 119 -4.46 21.11 8.18
C PHE A 119 -3.89 22.51 8.39
N TRP A 120 -2.82 22.85 7.67
CA TRP A 120 -2.45 24.25 7.49
C TRP A 120 -3.17 24.77 6.24
N GLN A 121 -3.90 25.87 6.43
CA GLN A 121 -4.53 26.67 5.36
C GLN A 121 -3.48 27.46 4.59
#